data_AF-A0A6V8PKR5-F1
#
_entry.id   AF-A0A6V8PKR5-F1
#
_cell.length_a   1.000
_cell.length_b   1.000
_cell.length_c   1.000
_cell.angle_alpha   90.00
_cell.angle_beta   90.00
_cell.angle_gamma   90.00
#
_symmetry.space_group_name_H-M   'P 1'
#
loop_
_entity.id
_entity.type
_entity.pdbx_description
1 polymer ?
#
loop_
_entity_poly.entity_id
_entity_poly.type
_entity_poly.pdbx_seq_one_letter_code
_entity_poly.pdbx_strand_id
1 'polypeptide(L)'
;SHLGFLAGQIGRLITISTTPVIAGDSFEMDAVGALRLSPLRRGLAIDSTVDIFTFFVPHRHVYGEQWIKFMKDGVNATPLPTVNTTGYIDHAAFLGTINPDTNKIPKHLFQGYLNIYNNYFKAPWMPYRTEANPNELNQDDARYGFRCCHLKNIWTAPLPPETELSRQMTTSTTSIDIMGLQAAYANLHTDQERDYFMQRYHDVISSFGGKTSYDADNRPLLV
;
A
#
# COMPACT_ATOMS: atom_id res chain seq x y z
N SER A 1 26.35 -3.11 4.59
CA SER A 1 25.92 -1.84 5.20
C SER A 1 26.18 -0.70 4.23
N HIS A 2 25.43 0.39 4.31
CA HIS A 2 25.64 1.63 3.54
C HIS A 2 25.10 2.82 4.32
N LEU A 3 25.49 4.04 3.92
CA LEU A 3 24.94 5.27 4.46
C LEU A 3 23.83 5.80 3.54
N GLY A 4 22.81 6.43 4.11
CA GLY A 4 21.74 7.10 3.38
C GLY A 4 21.62 8.56 3.80
N PHE A 5 21.65 9.47 2.82
CA PHE A 5 21.36 10.89 3.02
C PHE A 5 20.05 11.20 2.32
N LEU A 6 19.03 11.55 3.11
CA LEU A 6 17.64 11.55 2.66
C LEU A 6 16.97 12.88 2.98
N ALA A 7 16.03 13.25 2.11
CA ALA A 7 15.13 14.38 2.31
C ALA A 7 13.76 14.02 1.74
N GLY A 8 12.70 14.52 2.35
CA GLY A 8 11.32 14.22 1.95
C GLY A 8 10.36 15.33 2.37
N GLN A 9 9.10 15.16 2.01
CA GLN A 9 8.01 16.04 2.43
C GLN A 9 7.17 15.37 3.53
N ILE A 10 6.62 16.18 4.42
CA ILE A 10 5.71 15.71 5.47
C ILE A 10 4.42 15.15 4.83
N GLY A 11 3.94 14.03 5.36
CA GLY A 11 2.70 13.40 4.91
C GLY A 11 2.85 12.59 3.63
N ARG A 12 4.08 12.34 3.15
CA ARG A 12 4.35 11.48 2.00
C ARG A 12 5.22 10.28 2.40
N LEU A 13 4.86 9.10 1.91
CA LEU A 13 5.60 7.86 2.12
C LEU A 13 6.78 7.81 1.17
N ILE A 14 8.00 7.83 1.68
CA ILE A 14 9.21 7.75 0.85
C ILE A 14 10.03 6.52 1.21
N THR A 15 10.60 5.87 0.18
CA THR A 15 11.51 4.74 0.39
C THR A 15 12.90 5.27 0.75
N ILE A 16 13.43 4.80 1.89
CA ILE A 16 14.73 5.25 2.40
C ILE A 16 15.89 4.36 1.97
N SER A 17 15.63 3.07 1.81
CA SER A 17 16.60 2.05 1.41
C SER A 17 15.87 0.84 0.87
N THR A 18 16.49 0.14 -0.08
CA THR A 18 16.03 -1.16 -0.58
C THR A 18 17.21 -2.10 -0.66
N THR A 19 17.00 -3.35 -0.26
CA THR A 19 18.03 -4.40 -0.36
C THR A 19 17.41 -5.61 -1.07
N PRO A 20 17.95 -6.03 -2.22
CA PRO A 20 17.51 -7.25 -2.87
C PRO A 20 17.99 -8.45 -2.04
N VAL A 21 17.09 -9.37 -1.74
CA VAL A 21 17.38 -10.61 -1.00
C VAL A 21 17.10 -11.82 -1.89
N ILE A 22 17.83 -12.91 -1.65
CA ILE A 22 17.73 -14.17 -2.39
C ILE A 22 17.03 -15.22 -1.52
N ALA A 23 16.37 -16.18 -2.15
CA ALA A 23 15.73 -17.28 -1.44
C ALA A 23 16.78 -18.07 -0.63
N GLY A 24 16.55 -18.22 0.67
CA GLY A 24 17.47 -18.88 1.60
C GLY A 24 18.30 -17.92 2.45
N ASP A 25 18.29 -16.62 2.13
CA ASP A 25 19.00 -15.62 2.93
C ASP A 25 18.35 -15.45 4.31
N SER A 26 19.20 -15.19 5.31
CA SER A 26 18.80 -14.61 6.59
C SER A 26 19.18 -13.13 6.57
N PHE A 27 18.21 -12.25 6.81
CA PHE A 27 18.40 -10.81 6.73
C PHE A 27 18.21 -10.16 8.11
N GLU A 28 19.15 -9.30 8.48
CA GLU A 28 19.14 -8.51 9.70
C GLU A 28 19.55 -7.07 9.37
N MET A 29 18.86 -6.10 9.98
CA MET A 29 19.15 -4.69 9.78
C MET A 29 19.06 -3.94 11.11
N ASP A 30 20.12 -3.19 11.44
CA ASP A 30 20.11 -2.17 12.48
C ASP A 30 20.31 -0.80 11.82
N ALA A 31 19.30 0.06 11.95
CA ALA A 31 19.26 1.38 11.35
C ALA A 31 19.39 2.46 12.42
N VAL A 32 20.57 3.09 12.49
CA VAL A 32 20.87 4.19 13.42
C VAL A 32 21.15 5.46 12.63
N GLY A 33 20.49 6.55 13.02
CA GLY A 33 20.63 7.84 12.35
C GLY A 33 20.01 8.98 13.14
N ALA A 34 20.01 10.16 12.52
CA ALA A 34 19.36 11.35 13.07
C ALA A 34 18.38 11.93 12.05
N LEU A 35 17.18 12.26 12.50
CA LEU A 35 16.18 12.97 11.71
C LEU A 35 16.16 14.45 12.09
N ARG A 36 16.05 15.32 11.08
CA ARG A 36 15.98 16.77 11.28
C ARG A 36 14.83 17.35 10.46
N LEU A 37 14.18 18.36 11.00
CA LEU A 37 13.27 19.22 10.26
C LEU A 37 14.02 20.45 9.74
N SER A 38 13.53 21.04 8.65
CA SER A 38 14.03 22.33 8.16
C SER A 38 13.87 23.42 9.22
N PRO A 39 14.71 24.47 9.22
CA PRO A 39 14.65 25.56 10.19
C PRO A 39 13.24 26.16 10.29
N LEU A 40 12.68 26.16 11.51
CA LEU A 40 11.37 26.72 11.78
C LEU A 40 11.44 28.24 11.90
N ARG A 41 10.34 28.92 11.56
CA ARG A 41 10.23 30.39 11.67
C ARG A 41 10.22 30.89 13.12
N ARG A 42 9.90 30.01 14.09
CA ARG A 42 9.73 30.31 15.51
C ARG A 42 10.33 29.18 16.35
N GLY A 43 10.36 29.37 17.67
CA GLY A 43 10.70 28.31 18.62
C GLY A 43 9.81 27.07 18.49
N LEU A 44 10.29 25.95 19.01
CA LEU A 44 9.59 24.68 19.00
C LEU A 44 8.23 24.78 19.69
N ALA A 45 7.22 24.14 19.12
CA ALA A 45 5.85 24.17 19.61
C ALA A 45 5.23 22.77 19.73
N ILE A 46 5.38 21.93 18.70
CA ILE A 46 4.80 20.60 18.64
C ILE A 46 5.83 19.67 17.99
N ASP A 47 5.99 18.49 18.55
CA ASP A 47 6.86 17.45 18.01
C ASP A 47 6.19 16.69 16.86
N SER A 48 6.97 16.32 15.84
CA SER A 48 6.51 15.46 14.74
C SER A 48 6.65 13.98 15.10
N THR A 49 5.65 13.19 14.74
CA THR A 49 5.74 11.72 14.80
C THR A 49 6.43 11.20 13.54
N VAL A 50 7.30 10.21 13.69
CA VAL A 50 8.04 9.57 12.59
C VAL A 50 7.83 8.07 12.69
N ASP A 51 7.36 7.48 11.61
CA ASP A 51 7.18 6.03 11.48
C ASP A 51 8.14 5.49 10.41
N ILE A 52 8.89 4.44 10.75
CA ILE A 52 9.79 3.73 9.83
C ILE A 52 9.29 2.30 9.72
N PHE A 53 9.14 1.83 8.48
CA PHE A 53 8.61 0.50 8.19
C PHE A 53 9.59 -0.29 7.34
N THR A 54 9.67 -1.59 7.58
CA THR A 54 10.40 -2.53 6.75
C THR A 54 9.42 -3.55 6.19
N PHE A 55 9.39 -3.70 4.87
CA PHE A 55 8.52 -4.65 4.19
C PHE A 55 9.34 -5.63 3.38
N PHE A 56 8.90 -6.88 3.37
CA PHE A 56 9.36 -7.91 2.45
C PHE A 56 8.35 -8.11 1.33
N VAL A 57 8.78 -7.88 0.09
CA VAL A 57 7.96 -8.08 -1.12
C VAL A 57 8.61 -9.15 -1.99
N PRO A 58 8.06 -10.38 -2.05
CA PRO A 58 8.54 -11.41 -2.96
C PRO A 58 8.43 -10.96 -4.42
N HIS A 59 9.46 -11.20 -5.23
CA HIS A 59 9.40 -10.93 -6.68
C HIS A 59 8.24 -11.66 -7.38
N ARG A 60 7.81 -12.82 -6.83
CA ARG A 60 6.63 -13.55 -7.30
C ARG A 60 5.34 -12.72 -7.21
N HIS A 61 5.20 -11.84 -6.22
CA HIS A 61 4.01 -10.97 -6.08
C HIS A 61 3.96 -9.88 -7.16
N VAL A 62 5.10 -9.49 -7.73
CA VAL A 62 5.16 -8.44 -8.75
C VAL A 62 5.05 -9.00 -10.16
N TYR A 63 5.86 -10.01 -10.45
CA TYR A 63 5.98 -10.58 -11.79
C TYR A 63 5.03 -11.77 -12.00
N GLY A 64 4.41 -12.29 -10.94
CA GLY A 64 3.44 -13.38 -11.01
C GLY A 64 4.01 -14.65 -11.65
N GLU A 65 3.26 -15.23 -12.57
CA GLU A 65 3.67 -16.42 -13.32
C GLU A 65 4.96 -16.22 -14.13
N GLN A 66 5.24 -14.99 -14.58
CA GLN A 66 6.47 -14.69 -15.31
C GLN A 66 7.71 -14.96 -14.46
N TRP A 67 7.66 -14.70 -13.15
CA TRP A 67 8.75 -15.04 -12.24
C TRP A 67 8.92 -16.55 -12.08
N ILE A 68 7.81 -17.29 -11.99
CA ILE A 68 7.87 -18.75 -11.89
C ILE A 68 8.52 -19.34 -13.14
N LYS A 69 8.13 -18.85 -14.32
CA LYS A 69 8.74 -19.26 -15.58
C LYS A 69 10.21 -18.85 -15.64
N PHE A 70 10.54 -17.62 -15.27
CA PHE A 70 11.92 -17.13 -15.22
C PHE A 70 12.83 -18.03 -14.35
N MET A 71 12.36 -18.39 -13.16
CA MET A 71 13.12 -19.27 -12.26
C MET A 71 13.24 -20.71 -12.79
N LYS A 72 12.24 -21.21 -13.54
CA LYS A 72 12.28 -22.55 -14.15
C LYS A 72 13.19 -22.61 -15.39
N ASP A 73 13.15 -21.57 -16.22
CA ASP A 73 13.93 -21.48 -17.46
C ASP A 73 15.42 -21.16 -17.17
N GLY A 74 15.72 -20.63 -15.98
CA GLY A 74 17.08 -20.43 -15.49
C GLY A 74 17.88 -19.47 -16.38
N VAL A 75 19.07 -19.91 -16.82
CA VAL A 75 19.97 -19.09 -17.66
C VAL A 75 19.34 -18.71 -19.02
N ASN A 76 18.38 -19.49 -19.51
CA ASN A 76 17.71 -19.26 -20.79
C ASN A 76 16.42 -18.42 -20.65
N ALA A 77 16.11 -17.94 -19.45
CA ALA A 77 14.91 -17.17 -19.21
C ALA A 77 14.91 -15.83 -19.98
N THR A 78 13.73 -15.42 -20.44
CA THR A 78 13.56 -14.06 -20.98
C THR A 78 13.78 -13.03 -19.87
N PRO A 79 14.56 -11.95 -20.11
CA PRO A 79 14.78 -10.92 -19.11
C PRO A 79 13.48 -10.33 -18.56
N LEU A 80 13.47 -10.03 -17.26
CA LEU A 80 12.32 -9.45 -16.58
C LEU A 80 12.03 -8.02 -17.07
N PRO A 81 10.75 -7.59 -17.09
CA PRO A 81 10.38 -6.29 -17.62
C PRO A 81 10.83 -5.14 -16.71
N THR A 82 11.16 -4.03 -17.36
CA THR A 82 11.40 -2.73 -16.74
C THR A 82 10.17 -1.83 -16.91
N VAL A 83 10.01 -0.84 -16.04
CA VAL A 83 9.00 0.22 -16.14
C VAL A 83 9.66 1.56 -16.44
N ASN A 84 8.94 2.46 -17.10
CA ASN A 84 9.48 3.73 -17.59
C ASN A 84 9.31 4.87 -16.58
N THR A 85 10.34 5.68 -16.41
CA THR A 85 10.33 6.91 -15.60
C THR A 85 10.32 8.13 -16.50
N THR A 86 9.91 9.28 -15.96
CA THR A 86 10.07 10.56 -16.67
C THR A 86 11.53 11.00 -16.57
N GLY A 87 12.08 11.60 -17.64
CA GLY A 87 13.49 11.97 -17.79
C GLY A 87 14.01 13.10 -16.89
N TYR A 88 13.89 12.96 -15.58
CA TYR A 88 14.48 13.83 -14.58
C TYR A 88 15.20 13.01 -13.51
N ILE A 89 16.25 13.57 -12.93
CA ILE A 89 17.10 12.90 -11.94
C ILE A 89 16.32 12.41 -10.71
N ASP A 90 15.31 13.16 -10.30
CA ASP A 90 14.53 12.97 -9.08
C ASP A 90 13.15 12.30 -9.32
N HIS A 91 12.81 11.94 -10.57
CA HIS A 91 11.52 11.31 -10.89
C HIS A 91 11.46 9.79 -10.60
N ALA A 92 12.44 9.27 -9.85
CA ALA A 92 12.41 7.94 -9.23
C ALA A 92 12.70 8.00 -7.71
N ALA A 93 12.78 9.19 -7.13
CA ALA A 93 13.23 9.39 -5.76
C ALA A 93 12.30 8.77 -4.70
N PHE A 94 11.00 8.63 -5.00
CA PHE A 94 10.06 7.91 -4.11
C PHE A 94 10.46 6.46 -3.84
N LEU A 95 11.23 5.84 -4.75
CA LEU A 95 11.77 4.49 -4.63
C LEU A 95 13.17 4.45 -3.98
N GLY A 96 13.67 5.59 -3.50
CA GLY A 96 15.00 5.68 -2.89
C GLY A 96 16.14 5.50 -3.90
N THR A 97 15.90 5.79 -5.18
CA THR A 97 16.90 5.66 -6.25
C THR A 97 16.98 6.93 -7.09
N ILE A 98 18.18 7.20 -7.61
CA ILE A 98 18.36 8.19 -8.68
C ILE A 98 17.84 7.57 -9.97
N ASN A 99 17.18 8.38 -10.79
CA ASN A 99 16.69 7.91 -12.07
C ASN A 99 17.86 7.56 -13.00
N PRO A 100 17.96 6.33 -13.54
CA PRO A 100 19.03 5.98 -14.46
C PRO A 100 18.89 6.70 -15.81
N ASP A 101 20.02 6.88 -16.51
CA ASP A 101 20.06 7.56 -17.82
C ASP A 101 19.14 6.92 -18.87
N THR A 102 18.84 5.62 -18.73
CA THR A 102 17.94 4.87 -19.60
C THR A 102 16.46 5.14 -19.34
N ASN A 103 16.12 5.88 -18.27
CA ASN A 103 14.76 6.14 -17.80
C ASN A 103 13.92 4.87 -17.58
N LYS A 104 14.59 3.80 -17.17
CA LYS A 104 14.00 2.49 -16.95
C LYS A 104 14.47 1.93 -15.62
N ILE A 105 13.51 1.53 -14.80
CA ILE A 105 13.78 0.88 -13.53
C ILE A 105 13.16 -0.52 -13.50
N PRO A 106 13.68 -1.45 -12.68
CA PRO A 106 13.06 -2.75 -12.51
C PRO A 106 11.62 -2.64 -11.98
N LYS A 107 10.69 -3.40 -12.59
CA LYS A 107 9.26 -3.37 -12.20
C LYS A 107 9.02 -3.67 -10.71
N HIS A 108 9.83 -4.53 -10.09
CA HIS A 108 9.67 -4.89 -8.67
C HIS A 108 9.84 -3.74 -7.69
N LEU A 109 10.69 -2.76 -8.00
CA LEU A 109 10.82 -1.57 -7.14
C LEU A 109 9.51 -0.77 -7.15
N PHE A 110 8.99 -0.50 -8.34
CA PHE A 110 7.77 0.29 -8.49
C PHE A 110 6.53 -0.43 -7.98
N GLN A 111 6.28 -1.65 -8.45
CA GLN A 111 5.11 -2.42 -8.06
C GLN A 111 5.14 -2.80 -6.58
N GLY A 112 6.33 -3.06 -6.01
CA GLY A 112 6.48 -3.31 -4.59
C GLY A 112 6.01 -2.13 -3.76
N TYR A 113 6.43 -0.92 -4.12
CA TYR A 113 5.96 0.32 -3.49
C TYR A 113 4.44 0.51 -3.61
N LEU A 114 3.87 0.29 -4.81
CA LEU A 114 2.41 0.35 -5.00
C LEU A 114 1.67 -0.65 -4.11
N ASN A 115 2.16 -1.89 -4.03
CA ASN A 115 1.57 -2.94 -3.21
C ASN A 115 1.62 -2.56 -1.72
N ILE A 116 2.74 -1.97 -1.26
CA ILE A 116 2.88 -1.49 0.13
C ILE A 116 1.87 -0.38 0.41
N TYR A 117 1.82 0.63 -0.45
CA TYR A 117 0.91 1.77 -0.29
C TYR A 117 -0.55 1.33 -0.27
N ASN A 118 -0.94 0.49 -1.23
CA ASN A 118 -2.31 0.01 -1.39
C ASN A 118 -2.78 -0.89 -0.25
N ASN A 119 -1.88 -1.66 0.36
CA ASN A 119 -2.23 -2.56 1.46
C ASN A 119 -2.09 -1.92 2.84
N TYR A 120 -1.31 -0.86 3.04
CA TYR A 120 -1.05 -0.37 4.41
C TYR A 120 -1.34 1.11 4.64
N PHE A 121 -1.22 1.95 3.61
CA PHE A 121 -1.20 3.40 3.81
C PHE A 121 -2.43 4.12 3.28
N LYS A 122 -3.06 3.62 2.21
CA LYS A 122 -4.32 4.19 1.74
C LYS A 122 -5.46 3.88 2.72
N ALA A 123 -6.45 4.77 2.80
CA ALA A 123 -7.69 4.42 3.46
C ALA A 123 -8.35 3.22 2.74
N PRO A 124 -8.92 2.25 3.46
CA PRO A 124 -9.48 1.03 2.87
C PRO A 124 -10.44 1.30 1.69
N TRP A 125 -11.30 2.30 1.84
CA TRP A 125 -12.33 2.69 0.87
C TRP A 125 -11.81 3.53 -0.30
N MET A 126 -10.58 4.06 -0.24
CA MET A 126 -10.00 4.80 -1.36
C MET A 126 -9.68 3.84 -2.52
N PRO A 127 -9.79 4.27 -3.78
CA PRO A 127 -9.42 3.44 -4.91
C PRO A 127 -7.94 3.03 -4.85
N TYR A 128 -7.63 1.88 -5.43
CA TYR A 128 -6.26 1.44 -5.59
C TYR A 128 -5.49 2.40 -6.50
N ARG A 129 -4.21 2.61 -6.18
CA ARG A 129 -3.22 3.17 -7.10
C ARG A 129 -2.80 2.09 -8.08
N THR A 130 -3.06 2.30 -9.37
CA THR A 130 -2.92 1.30 -10.44
C THR A 130 -2.10 1.81 -11.62
N GLU A 131 -1.28 2.84 -11.40
CA GLU A 131 -0.37 3.38 -12.41
C GLU A 131 0.57 2.27 -12.92
N ALA A 132 0.72 2.14 -14.24
CA ALA A 132 1.51 1.06 -14.82
C ALA A 132 3.01 1.39 -14.85
N ASN A 133 3.34 2.68 -14.91
CA ASN A 133 4.70 3.19 -14.95
C ASN A 133 4.87 4.43 -14.07
N PRO A 134 6.08 4.66 -13.51
CA PRO A 134 6.38 5.89 -12.78
C PRO A 134 6.19 7.18 -13.59
N ASN A 135 6.27 7.13 -14.93
CA ASN A 135 6.05 8.32 -15.77
C ASN A 135 4.59 8.82 -15.81
N GLU A 136 3.63 8.03 -15.30
CA GLU A 136 2.23 8.43 -15.14
C GLU A 136 2.01 9.24 -13.84
N LEU A 137 3.00 9.26 -12.95
CA LEU A 137 2.94 10.00 -11.71
C LEU A 137 3.16 11.49 -11.94
N ASN A 138 2.44 12.31 -11.17
CA ASN A 138 2.75 13.73 -11.07
C ASN A 138 4.13 13.94 -10.42
N GLN A 139 4.67 15.14 -10.61
CA GLN A 139 6.00 15.52 -10.15
C GLN A 139 6.22 15.28 -8.65
N ASP A 140 5.25 15.63 -7.81
CA ASP A 140 5.40 15.49 -6.37
C ASP A 140 5.36 14.02 -5.92
N ASP A 141 4.45 13.23 -6.48
CA ASP A 141 4.31 11.81 -6.15
C ASP A 141 5.58 11.04 -6.57
N ALA A 142 6.18 11.35 -7.72
CA ALA A 142 7.43 10.75 -8.18
C ALA A 142 8.67 11.18 -7.38
N ARG A 143 8.69 12.42 -6.86
CA ARG A 143 9.86 12.96 -6.15
C ARG A 143 9.84 12.69 -4.65
N TYR A 144 8.68 12.79 -4.03
CA TYR A 144 8.53 12.77 -2.58
C TYR A 144 7.70 11.59 -2.07
N GLY A 145 7.12 10.80 -2.99
CA GLY A 145 6.27 9.67 -2.67
C GLY A 145 4.81 10.03 -2.44
N PHE A 146 3.99 9.01 -2.18
CA PHE A 146 2.54 9.14 -2.14
C PHE A 146 2.04 9.70 -0.82
N ARG A 147 0.96 10.48 -0.90
CA ARG A 147 0.33 11.09 0.28
C ARG A 147 -0.30 10.03 1.18
N CYS A 148 0.00 10.08 2.46
CA CYS A 148 -0.63 9.24 3.48
C CYS A 148 -1.82 9.96 4.13
N CYS A 149 -2.69 9.20 4.78
CA CYS A 149 -3.75 9.75 5.61
C CYS A 149 -3.17 10.50 6.82
N HIS A 150 -3.92 11.48 7.32
CA HIS A 150 -3.59 12.15 8.59
C HIS A 150 -3.77 11.18 9.76
N LEU A 151 -3.18 11.52 10.91
CA LEU A 151 -3.46 10.84 12.17
C LEU A 151 -4.99 10.84 12.44
N LYS A 152 -5.49 9.71 12.93
CA LYS A 152 -6.93 9.47 13.10
C LYS A 152 -7.53 10.46 14.11
N ASN A 153 -8.54 11.19 13.66
CA ASN A 153 -9.39 12.04 14.47
C ASN A 153 -10.81 12.03 13.87
N ILE A 154 -11.74 12.78 14.49
CA ILE A 154 -13.16 12.78 14.11
C ILE A 154 -13.42 13.17 12.64
N TRP A 155 -12.59 14.04 12.04
CA TRP A 155 -12.78 14.54 10.67
C TRP A 155 -11.72 14.00 9.67
N THR A 156 -10.71 13.28 10.13
CA THR A 156 -9.70 12.60 9.28
C THR A 156 -9.91 11.09 9.18
N ALA A 157 -10.74 10.50 10.03
CA ALA A 157 -11.15 9.10 9.97
C ALA A 157 -12.68 8.95 10.05
N PRO A 158 -13.44 9.56 9.10
CA PRO A 158 -14.88 9.35 9.03
C PRO A 158 -15.19 7.89 8.66
N LEU A 159 -16.45 7.50 8.83
CA LEU A 159 -16.97 6.27 8.25
C LEU A 159 -16.77 6.25 6.72
N PRO A 160 -16.69 5.06 6.08
CA PRO A 160 -16.61 4.96 4.63
C PRO A 160 -17.70 5.81 3.95
N PRO A 161 -17.38 6.52 2.85
CA PRO A 161 -18.31 7.48 2.24
C PRO A 161 -19.61 6.83 1.74
N GLU A 162 -19.57 5.55 1.39
CA GLU A 162 -20.73 4.76 0.92
C GLU A 162 -21.55 4.14 2.07
N THR A 163 -21.31 4.53 3.32
CA THR A 163 -22.08 4.00 4.46
C THR A 163 -23.56 4.32 4.30
N GLU A 164 -24.41 3.29 4.24
CA GLU A 164 -25.85 3.46 4.13
C GLU A 164 -26.44 4.18 5.35
N LEU A 165 -27.15 5.28 5.11
CA LEU A 165 -27.89 6.01 6.15
C LEU A 165 -29.29 5.43 6.42
N SER A 166 -29.80 4.63 5.48
CA SER A 166 -31.09 3.94 5.59
C SER A 166 -31.13 2.73 4.67
N ARG A 167 -31.75 1.62 5.11
CA ARG A 167 -32.00 0.43 4.29
C ARG A 167 -33.50 0.24 4.09
N GLN A 168 -33.93 0.13 2.85
CA GLN A 168 -35.34 -0.12 2.50
C GLN A 168 -35.60 -1.62 2.37
N MET A 169 -36.78 -2.07 2.82
CA MET A 169 -37.30 -3.42 2.57
C MET A 169 -38.64 -3.28 1.85
N THR A 170 -38.77 -3.90 0.68
CA THR A 170 -40.04 -3.90 -0.07
C THR A 170 -41.08 -4.71 0.68
N THR A 171 -42.21 -4.09 1.03
CA THR A 171 -43.34 -4.73 1.71
C THR A 171 -44.58 -4.75 0.82
N SER A 172 -45.61 -5.47 1.25
CA SER A 172 -46.94 -5.34 0.66
C SER A 172 -47.60 -4.04 1.13
N THR A 173 -48.68 -3.60 0.45
CA THR A 173 -49.40 -2.36 0.78
C THR A 173 -50.02 -2.36 2.19
N THR A 174 -50.39 -3.54 2.70
CA THR A 174 -51.14 -3.68 3.95
C THR A 174 -50.58 -4.74 4.90
N SER A 175 -49.43 -5.33 4.58
CA SER A 175 -48.78 -6.34 5.41
C SER A 175 -47.27 -6.33 5.27
N ILE A 176 -46.59 -6.76 6.33
CA ILE A 176 -45.14 -6.95 6.37
C ILE A 176 -44.85 -8.41 6.75
N ASP A 177 -43.93 -9.04 6.02
CA ASP A 177 -43.44 -10.37 6.36
C ASP A 177 -42.43 -10.27 7.51
N ILE A 178 -42.79 -10.79 8.69
CA ILE A 178 -41.93 -10.78 9.88
C ILE A 178 -40.68 -11.65 9.68
N MET A 179 -40.82 -12.77 8.96
CA MET A 179 -39.67 -13.64 8.65
C MET A 179 -38.75 -12.94 7.64
N GLY A 180 -39.32 -12.33 6.62
CA GLY A 180 -38.60 -11.49 5.65
C GLY A 180 -37.89 -10.30 6.30
N LEU A 181 -38.51 -9.68 7.31
CA LEU A 181 -37.89 -8.58 8.08
C LEU A 181 -36.67 -9.07 8.86
N GLN A 182 -36.77 -10.22 9.51
CA GLN A 182 -35.63 -10.83 10.20
C GLN A 182 -34.48 -11.15 9.23
N ALA A 183 -34.79 -11.68 8.05
CA ALA A 183 -33.80 -11.93 7.00
C ALA A 183 -33.17 -10.63 6.47
N ALA A 184 -33.96 -9.56 6.32
CA ALA A 184 -33.46 -8.25 5.91
C ALA A 184 -32.47 -7.67 6.93
N TYR A 185 -32.74 -7.80 8.23
CA TYR A 185 -31.80 -7.40 9.28
C TYR A 185 -30.50 -8.23 9.26
N ALA A 186 -30.60 -9.54 9.03
CA ALA A 186 -29.42 -10.40 8.92
C ALA A 186 -28.52 -9.99 7.74
N ASN A 187 -29.11 -9.68 6.59
CA ASN A 187 -28.37 -9.17 5.43
C ASN A 187 -27.71 -7.81 5.74
N LEU A 188 -28.45 -6.89 6.37
CA LEU A 188 -27.92 -5.58 6.76
C LEU A 188 -26.71 -5.71 7.71
N HIS A 189 -26.76 -6.64 8.66
CA HIS A 189 -25.63 -6.91 9.55
C HIS A 189 -24.38 -7.31 8.76
N THR A 190 -24.50 -8.25 7.81
CA THR A 190 -23.36 -8.69 7.00
C THR A 190 -22.83 -7.62 6.07
N ASP A 191 -23.71 -6.75 5.55
CA ASP A 191 -23.32 -5.62 4.71
C ASP A 191 -22.55 -4.57 5.54
N GLN A 192 -23.08 -4.20 6.72
CA GLN A 192 -22.43 -3.24 7.63
C GLN A 192 -21.06 -3.70 8.11
N GLU A 193 -20.90 -4.97 8.50
CA GLU A 193 -19.59 -5.46 8.92
C GLU A 193 -18.57 -5.43 7.78
N ARG A 194 -19.00 -5.70 6.53
CA ARG A 194 -18.15 -5.59 5.34
C ARG A 194 -17.73 -4.16 5.07
N ASP A 195 -18.66 -3.23 5.17
CA ASP A 195 -18.39 -1.82 4.94
C ASP A 195 -17.45 -1.25 5.99
N TYR A 196 -17.68 -1.53 7.27
CA TYR A 196 -16.88 -0.94 8.35
C TYR A 196 -15.52 -1.58 8.56
N PHE A 197 -15.44 -2.92 8.47
CA PHE A 197 -14.29 -3.66 8.99
C PHE A 197 -13.72 -4.69 8.01
N MET A 198 -14.53 -5.23 7.09
CA MET A 198 -14.09 -6.32 6.21
C MET A 198 -14.04 -5.93 4.73
N GLN A 199 -13.42 -4.78 4.43
CA GLN A 199 -13.23 -4.32 3.06
C GLN A 199 -12.15 -5.10 2.29
N ARG A 200 -11.37 -5.93 3.00
CA ARG A 200 -10.31 -6.76 2.40
C ARG A 200 -10.61 -8.23 2.59
N TYR A 201 -10.16 -9.02 1.61
CA TYR A 201 -10.38 -10.47 1.63
C TYR A 201 -9.85 -11.13 2.91
N HIS A 202 -8.66 -10.76 3.38
CA HIS A 202 -8.11 -11.34 4.61
C HIS A 202 -8.90 -11.00 5.87
N ASP A 203 -9.52 -9.82 5.93
CA ASP A 203 -10.38 -9.42 7.05
C ASP A 203 -11.66 -10.25 7.06
N VAL A 204 -12.24 -10.51 5.88
CA VAL A 204 -13.38 -11.43 5.72
C VAL A 204 -13.01 -12.83 6.20
N ILE A 205 -11.87 -13.38 5.78
CA ILE A 205 -11.49 -14.73 6.23
C ILE A 205 -11.21 -14.77 7.75
N SER A 206 -10.67 -13.69 8.30
CA SER A 206 -10.43 -13.56 9.74
C SER A 206 -11.73 -13.57 10.55
N SER A 207 -12.82 -13.00 10.04
CA SER A 207 -14.12 -13.01 10.74
C SER A 207 -14.72 -14.41 10.90
N PHE A 208 -14.38 -15.34 10.00
CA PHE A 208 -14.70 -16.77 10.13
C PHE A 208 -13.74 -17.51 11.08
N GLY A 209 -12.80 -16.83 11.74
CA GLY A 209 -11.75 -17.44 12.57
C GLY A 209 -10.62 -18.10 11.77
N GLY A 210 -10.57 -17.85 10.45
CA GLY A 210 -9.54 -18.35 9.56
C GLY A 210 -8.27 -17.51 9.59
N LYS A 211 -7.22 -17.99 8.90
CA LYS A 211 -5.97 -17.25 8.68
C LYS A 211 -5.62 -17.31 7.19
N THR A 212 -5.14 -16.21 6.64
CA THR A 212 -4.64 -16.15 5.26
C THR A 212 -3.14 -15.89 5.26
N SER A 213 -2.40 -16.59 4.40
CA SER A 213 -1.00 -16.25 4.15
C SER A 213 -0.90 -14.93 3.40
N TYR A 214 0.25 -14.26 3.48
CA TYR A 214 0.51 -13.04 2.70
C TYR A 214 0.58 -13.32 1.18
N ASP A 215 0.78 -14.57 0.79
CA ASP A 215 0.70 -15.02 -0.61
C ASP A 215 -0.74 -15.13 -1.12
N ALA A 216 -1.75 -15.26 -0.24
CA ALA A 216 -3.13 -15.48 -0.65
C ALA A 216 -3.75 -14.25 -1.34
N ASP A 217 -3.33 -13.06 -0.93
CA ASP A 217 -3.76 -11.77 -1.46
C ASP A 217 -2.59 -10.91 -1.97
N ASN A 218 -1.40 -11.50 -2.14
CA ASN A 218 -0.17 -10.85 -2.60
C ASN A 218 0.18 -9.57 -1.80
N ARG A 219 -0.08 -9.58 -0.49
CA ARG A 219 0.25 -8.45 0.37
C ARG A 219 1.74 -8.49 0.76
N PRO A 220 2.42 -7.33 0.77
CA PRO A 220 3.75 -7.21 1.36
C PRO A 220 3.75 -7.67 2.80
N LEU A 221 4.79 -8.39 3.23
CA LEU A 221 4.94 -8.78 4.63
C LEU A 221 5.59 -7.62 5.40
N LEU A 222 4.92 -7.11 6.43
CA LEU A 222 5.54 -6.21 7.39
C LEU A 222 6.48 -7.02 8.29
N VAL A 223 7.76 -6.63 8.35
CA VAL A 223 8.83 -7.31 9.09
C VAL A 223 9.14 -6.56 10.38
#